data_AF-A0A9E2RB93-F1
#
_entry.id   AF-A0A9E2RB93-F1
#
_cell.length_a   1.000
_cell.length_b   1.000
_cell.length_c   1.000
_cell.angle_alpha   90.00
_cell.angle_beta   90.00
_cell.angle_gamma   90.00
#
_symmetry.space_group_name_H-M   'P 1'
#
loop_
_entity.id
_entity.type
_entity.pdbx_description
1 polymer ?
#
loop_
_entity_poly.entity_id
_entity_poly.type
_entity_poly.pdbx_seq_one_letter_code
_entity_poly.pdbx_strand_id
1 'polypeptide(L)'
;MADMDKRHFEIRERAGLEESRLNYEFIDFLKKWSTPILLVVAVVALGYAGWQRYTKSKSTQVADAFKDLNAASGSYRLDRVNARLVNPLSAGDANPDVLRSVAEDYPKIRGVATLAKLQAADAYLRAVRVGAKPGATYTPDGALSSPDDALKPEDVTSYLDNADALYREILTTAQATQGQLLMQINALHGLAAVAESRSKFDEAKANYTKLIELCDGGPFAAHADVARKRIASLDGLVVLPTLAAGTEFPRIEGFDRPLTPPPTPSNPTPTDAPATTPPATPDAAVPAPGAAPAPTPVPAPSDQPTTPPTAPPASPAPTPSPDKK
;
A
#
# COMPACT_ATOMS: atom_id res chain seq x y z
N MET A 1 -80.35 22.10 14.23
CA MET A 1 -79.13 21.29 14.45
C MET A 1 -79.36 19.84 14.02
N ALA A 2 -79.67 19.57 12.75
CA ALA A 2 -79.87 18.19 12.23
C ALA A 2 -79.31 17.99 10.81
N ASP A 3 -78.63 19.01 10.26
CA ASP A 3 -78.16 19.04 8.86
C ASP A 3 -76.62 18.94 8.74
N MET A 4 -75.88 19.20 9.82
CA MET A 4 -74.42 19.08 9.86
C MET A 4 -73.97 17.62 10.03
N ASP A 5 -74.66 16.83 10.86
CA ASP A 5 -74.31 15.43 11.11
C ASP A 5 -74.51 14.53 9.88
N LYS A 6 -75.50 14.84 9.02
CA LYS A 6 -75.73 14.13 7.75
C LYS A 6 -74.59 14.35 6.74
N ARG A 7 -74.06 15.57 6.65
CA ARG A 7 -72.95 15.88 5.75
C ARG A 7 -71.65 15.22 6.20
N HIS A 8 -71.41 15.11 7.50
CA HIS A 8 -70.23 14.40 8.02
C HIS A 8 -70.31 12.88 7.86
N PHE A 9 -71.51 12.30 7.84
CA PHE A 9 -71.72 10.87 7.55
C PHE A 9 -71.49 10.54 6.06
N GLU A 10 -72.01 11.35 5.14
CA GLU A 10 -71.80 11.16 3.69
C GLU A 10 -70.33 11.33 3.26
N ILE A 11 -69.55 12.17 3.96
CA ILE A 11 -68.11 12.34 3.67
C ILE A 11 -67.29 11.12 4.16
N ARG A 12 -67.69 10.46 5.25
CA ARG A 12 -67.04 9.22 5.72
C ARG A 12 -67.36 8.01 4.84
N GLU A 13 -68.57 7.90 4.31
CA GLU A 13 -68.96 6.76 3.47
C GLU A 13 -68.48 6.88 2.02
N ARG A 14 -68.32 8.09 1.47
CA ARG A 14 -67.81 8.29 0.10
C ARG A 14 -66.28 8.20 -0.01
N ALA A 15 -65.53 8.54 1.03
CA ALA A 15 -64.07 8.44 1.02
C ALA A 15 -63.55 6.98 0.97
N GLY A 16 -64.27 6.02 1.57
CA GLY A 16 -63.88 4.60 1.55
C GLY A 16 -64.23 3.83 0.27
N LEU A 17 -65.12 4.37 -0.57
CA LEU A 17 -65.57 3.74 -1.82
C LEU A 17 -64.63 4.03 -3.01
N GLU A 18 -64.02 5.23 -3.05
CA GLU A 18 -63.02 5.56 -4.08
C GLU A 18 -61.67 4.88 -3.81
N GLU A 19 -61.26 4.76 -2.53
CA GLU A 19 -60.06 3.99 -2.14
C GLU A 19 -60.20 2.49 -2.49
N SER A 20 -61.42 1.94 -2.40
CA SER A 20 -61.69 0.56 -2.77
C SER A 20 -61.55 0.33 -4.28
N ARG A 21 -62.04 1.25 -5.13
CA ARG A 21 -61.86 1.15 -6.61
C ARG A 21 -60.41 1.25 -7.03
N LEU A 22 -59.65 2.15 -6.41
CA LEU A 22 -58.22 2.32 -6.66
C LEU A 22 -57.44 1.04 -6.35
N ASN A 23 -57.87 0.29 -5.33
CA ASN A 23 -57.28 -0.99 -4.96
C ASN A 23 -57.64 -2.12 -5.98
N TYR A 24 -58.87 -2.17 -6.48
CA TYR A 24 -59.26 -3.15 -7.52
C TYR A 24 -58.54 -2.91 -8.85
N GLU A 25 -58.42 -1.66 -9.30
CA GLU A 25 -57.67 -1.32 -10.51
C GLU A 25 -56.17 -1.62 -10.38
N PHE A 26 -55.59 -1.38 -9.20
CA PHE A 26 -54.22 -1.77 -8.90
C PHE A 26 -54.05 -3.29 -8.90
N ILE A 27 -54.98 -4.04 -8.31
CA ILE A 27 -54.94 -5.52 -8.28
C ILE A 27 -55.08 -6.11 -9.68
N ASP A 28 -55.96 -5.58 -10.53
CA ASP A 28 -56.13 -6.06 -11.91
C ASP A 28 -54.95 -5.66 -12.80
N PHE A 29 -54.37 -4.48 -12.58
CA PHE A 29 -53.10 -4.10 -13.19
C PHE A 29 -51.96 -5.06 -12.80
N LEU A 30 -51.85 -5.36 -11.50
CA LEU A 30 -50.84 -6.29 -10.99
C LEU A 30 -51.08 -7.71 -11.51
N LYS A 31 -52.33 -8.19 -11.60
CA LYS A 31 -52.61 -9.50 -12.21
C LYS A 31 -52.25 -9.54 -13.69
N LYS A 32 -52.58 -8.49 -14.45
CA LYS A 32 -52.30 -8.43 -15.89
C LYS A 32 -50.81 -8.29 -16.21
N TRP A 33 -50.07 -7.55 -15.39
CA TRP A 33 -48.66 -7.22 -15.65
C TRP A 33 -47.66 -7.86 -14.67
N SER A 34 -48.10 -8.60 -13.65
CA SER A 34 -47.19 -9.22 -12.66
C SER A 34 -46.19 -10.13 -13.31
N THR A 35 -46.61 -11.05 -14.18
CA THR A 35 -45.70 -11.99 -14.85
C THR A 35 -44.64 -11.28 -15.70
N PRO A 36 -44.98 -10.35 -16.62
CA PRO A 36 -43.96 -9.63 -17.39
C PRO A 36 -43.11 -8.68 -16.53
N ILE A 37 -43.68 -7.98 -15.53
CA ILE A 37 -42.91 -7.11 -14.63
C ILE A 37 -41.94 -7.94 -13.78
N LEU A 38 -42.36 -9.08 -13.23
CA LEU A 38 -41.50 -9.99 -12.48
C LEU A 38 -40.36 -10.53 -13.34
N LEU A 39 -40.62 -10.85 -14.62
CA LEU A 39 -39.56 -11.26 -15.54
C LEU A 39 -38.55 -10.13 -15.79
N VAL A 40 -39.02 -8.90 -16.00
CA VAL A 40 -38.12 -7.74 -16.15
C VAL A 40 -37.30 -7.51 -14.89
N VAL A 41 -37.91 -7.53 -13.72
CA VAL A 41 -37.22 -7.38 -12.43
C VAL A 41 -36.21 -8.52 -12.22
N ALA A 42 -36.56 -9.75 -12.57
CA ALA A 42 -35.64 -10.89 -12.48
C ALA A 42 -34.43 -10.73 -13.42
N VAL A 43 -34.63 -10.27 -14.66
CA VAL A 43 -33.53 -9.99 -15.60
C VAL A 43 -32.64 -8.87 -15.07
N VAL A 44 -33.21 -7.79 -14.54
CA VAL A 44 -32.46 -6.69 -13.94
C VAL A 44 -31.67 -7.16 -12.72
N ALA A 45 -32.28 -7.97 -11.85
CA ALA A 45 -31.61 -8.53 -10.66
C ALA A 45 -30.46 -9.46 -11.04
N LEU A 46 -30.64 -10.33 -12.04
CA LEU A 46 -29.58 -11.21 -12.56
C LEU A 46 -28.46 -10.40 -13.23
N GLY A 47 -28.81 -9.38 -14.00
CA GLY A 47 -27.84 -8.46 -14.61
C GLY A 47 -27.00 -7.73 -13.55
N TYR A 48 -27.65 -7.20 -12.52
CA TYR A 48 -26.98 -6.54 -11.40
C TYR A 48 -26.09 -7.51 -10.60
N ALA A 49 -26.59 -8.70 -10.26
CA ALA A 49 -25.81 -9.72 -9.56
C ALA A 49 -24.58 -10.18 -10.37
N GLY A 50 -24.75 -10.35 -11.69
CA GLY A 50 -23.65 -10.66 -12.60
C GLY A 50 -22.60 -9.55 -12.66
N TRP A 51 -23.04 -8.29 -12.77
CA TRP A 51 -22.15 -7.14 -12.77
C TRP A 51 -21.42 -6.97 -11.43
N GLN A 52 -22.12 -7.13 -10.31
CA GLN A 52 -21.55 -7.08 -8.97
C GLN A 52 -20.52 -8.20 -8.74
N ARG A 53 -20.79 -9.42 -9.22
CA ARG A 53 -19.82 -10.53 -9.16
C ARG A 53 -18.59 -10.25 -10.02
N TYR A 54 -18.78 -9.69 -11.21
CA TYR A 54 -17.69 -9.32 -12.12
C TYR A 54 -16.79 -8.23 -11.52
N THR A 55 -17.37 -7.14 -11.02
CA THR A 55 -16.61 -6.05 -10.38
C THR A 55 -15.89 -6.52 -9.13
N LYS A 56 -16.55 -7.36 -8.30
CA LYS A 56 -15.92 -7.98 -7.13
C LYS A 56 -14.73 -8.85 -7.53
N SER A 57 -14.86 -9.71 -8.54
CA SER A 57 -13.76 -10.56 -9.00
C SER A 57 -12.57 -9.75 -9.54
N LYS A 58 -12.82 -8.65 -10.25
CA LYS A 58 -11.74 -7.75 -10.69
C LYS A 58 -11.05 -7.07 -9.51
N SER A 59 -11.80 -6.64 -8.50
CA SER A 59 -11.23 -6.03 -7.30
C SER A 59 -10.40 -7.01 -6.48
N THR A 60 -10.83 -8.28 -6.38
CA THR A 60 -10.08 -9.31 -5.63
C THR A 60 -8.79 -9.65 -6.35
N GLN A 61 -8.80 -9.80 -7.69
CA GLN A 61 -7.56 -10.06 -8.44
C GLN A 61 -6.51 -8.95 -8.26
N VAL A 62 -6.95 -7.68 -8.24
CA VAL A 62 -6.05 -6.56 -7.96
C VAL A 62 -5.54 -6.61 -6.53
N ALA A 63 -6.42 -6.88 -5.55
CA ALA A 63 -6.04 -6.99 -4.15
C ALA A 63 -5.04 -8.13 -3.90
N ASP A 64 -5.27 -9.30 -4.51
CA ASP A 64 -4.39 -10.46 -4.42
C ASP A 64 -3.02 -10.16 -5.03
N ALA A 65 -2.99 -9.51 -6.21
CA ALA A 65 -1.74 -9.11 -6.85
C ALA A 65 -0.91 -8.14 -5.99
N PHE A 66 -1.54 -7.14 -5.36
CA PHE A 66 -0.84 -6.23 -4.44
C PHE A 66 -0.45 -6.91 -3.13
N LYS A 67 -1.23 -7.88 -2.65
CA LYS A 67 -0.88 -8.69 -1.47
C LYS A 67 0.39 -9.50 -1.75
N ASP A 68 0.48 -10.15 -2.90
CA ASP A 68 1.64 -10.95 -3.29
C ASP A 68 2.87 -10.08 -3.53
N LEU A 69 2.71 -8.94 -4.20
CA LEU A 69 3.77 -7.93 -4.36
C LEU A 69 4.32 -7.48 -3.00
N ASN A 70 3.44 -7.11 -2.07
CA ASN A 70 3.84 -6.64 -0.74
C ASN A 70 4.47 -7.74 0.12
N ALA A 71 4.08 -9.00 -0.10
CA ALA A 71 4.73 -10.15 0.54
C ALA A 71 6.14 -10.35 -0.02
N ALA A 72 6.31 -10.26 -1.34
CA ALA A 72 7.59 -10.39 -2.04
C ALA A 72 8.57 -9.24 -1.74
N SER A 73 8.07 -8.02 -1.60
CA SER A 73 8.87 -6.83 -1.22
C SER A 73 9.28 -6.84 0.26
N GLY A 74 8.79 -7.81 1.04
CA GLY A 74 9.04 -7.95 2.48
C GLY A 74 8.22 -6.98 3.34
N SER A 75 7.37 -6.13 2.77
CA SER A 75 6.71 -5.01 3.48
C SER A 75 5.76 -5.46 4.61
N TYR A 76 5.25 -6.70 4.59
CA TYR A 76 4.27 -7.23 5.58
C TYR A 76 4.84 -7.88 6.84
N ARG A 77 6.16 -7.94 7.04
CA ARG A 77 6.69 -8.49 8.30
C ARG A 77 6.47 -7.49 9.46
N LEU A 78 5.29 -7.54 10.07
CA LEU A 78 4.87 -6.78 11.26
C LEU A 78 5.79 -7.00 12.47
N ASP A 79 6.55 -8.10 12.49
CA ASP A 79 7.60 -8.35 13.49
C ASP A 79 8.76 -7.34 13.39
N ARG A 80 8.82 -6.50 12.32
CA ARG A 80 9.95 -5.62 12.05
C ARG A 80 9.97 -4.29 12.77
N VAL A 81 8.89 -3.85 13.41
CA VAL A 81 9.02 -2.69 14.31
C VAL A 81 9.87 -3.08 15.53
N ASN A 82 9.74 -4.32 15.99
CA ASN A 82 10.58 -4.87 17.05
C ASN A 82 11.90 -5.42 16.51
N ALA A 83 11.93 -6.08 15.34
CA ALA A 83 13.18 -6.61 14.78
C ALA A 83 14.11 -5.54 14.20
N ARG A 84 13.63 -4.36 13.79
CA ARG A 84 14.51 -3.23 13.41
C ARG A 84 15.31 -2.69 14.60
N LEU A 85 14.84 -2.93 15.83
CA LEU A 85 15.58 -2.67 17.06
C LEU A 85 16.55 -3.82 17.43
N VAL A 86 16.37 -5.02 16.87
CA VAL A 86 17.14 -6.23 17.23
C VAL A 86 18.16 -6.64 16.14
N ASN A 87 17.90 -6.38 14.86
CA ASN A 87 18.88 -6.54 13.79
C ASN A 87 18.60 -5.60 12.59
N PRO A 88 19.07 -4.33 12.62
CA PRO A 88 18.91 -3.36 11.53
C PRO A 88 19.77 -3.67 10.29
N LEU A 89 20.54 -4.75 10.32
CA LEU A 89 21.55 -5.08 9.33
C LEU A 89 21.08 -6.31 8.53
N SER A 90 20.26 -6.11 7.52
CA SER A 90 19.93 -7.14 6.51
C SER A 90 20.12 -6.50 5.14
N ALA A 91 20.76 -7.23 4.20
CA ALA A 91 21.13 -6.71 2.88
C ALA A 91 19.94 -6.42 1.94
N GLY A 92 18.71 -6.60 2.43
CA GLY A 92 17.47 -6.31 1.73
C GLY A 92 16.57 -7.53 1.73
N ASP A 93 15.38 -7.40 2.29
CA ASP A 93 14.43 -8.50 2.45
C ASP A 93 13.63 -8.82 1.17
N ALA A 94 13.82 -8.00 0.13
CA ALA A 94 13.21 -8.20 -1.16
C ALA A 94 14.05 -9.21 -1.96
N ASN A 95 13.53 -10.42 -2.17
CA ASN A 95 14.15 -11.39 -3.07
C ASN A 95 13.77 -11.03 -4.52
N PRO A 96 14.75 -10.68 -5.39
CA PRO A 96 14.45 -10.25 -6.75
C PRO A 96 13.79 -11.34 -7.58
N ASP A 97 14.09 -12.63 -7.35
CA ASP A 97 13.51 -13.72 -8.13
C ASP A 97 12.02 -13.92 -7.81
N VAL A 98 11.64 -13.74 -6.53
CA VAL A 98 10.23 -13.76 -6.10
C VAL A 98 9.46 -12.56 -6.68
N LEU A 99 10.09 -11.39 -6.73
CA LEU A 99 9.48 -10.22 -7.35
C LEU A 99 9.30 -10.42 -8.87
N ARG A 100 10.23 -11.11 -9.53
CA ARG A 100 10.08 -11.47 -10.94
C ARG A 100 8.92 -12.45 -11.15
N SER A 101 8.76 -13.46 -10.31
CA SER A 101 7.63 -14.39 -10.42
C SER A 101 6.30 -13.64 -10.25
N VAL A 102 6.20 -12.72 -9.28
CA VAL A 102 5.00 -11.85 -9.12
C VAL A 102 4.73 -11.03 -10.39
N ALA A 103 5.77 -10.56 -11.08
CA ALA A 103 5.60 -9.83 -12.34
C ALA A 103 5.06 -10.71 -13.48
N GLU A 104 5.48 -11.97 -13.52
CA GLU A 104 5.06 -12.98 -14.51
C GLU A 104 3.65 -13.51 -14.24
N ASP A 105 3.25 -13.61 -12.97
CA ASP A 105 1.93 -14.06 -12.54
C ASP A 105 0.85 -12.99 -12.80
N TYR A 106 1.22 -11.70 -12.71
CA TYR A 106 0.30 -10.57 -12.82
C TYR A 106 0.61 -9.57 -13.97
N PRO A 107 0.85 -10.02 -15.22
CA PRO A 107 1.39 -9.17 -16.29
C PRO A 107 0.43 -8.07 -16.74
N LYS A 108 -0.87 -8.23 -16.49
CA LYS A 108 -1.93 -7.31 -16.91
C LYS A 108 -2.56 -6.53 -15.75
N ILE A 109 -2.14 -6.78 -14.52
CA ILE A 109 -2.70 -6.10 -13.35
C ILE A 109 -2.03 -4.74 -13.21
N ARG A 110 -2.86 -3.70 -13.19
CA ARG A 110 -2.56 -2.25 -13.19
C ARG A 110 -1.24 -1.85 -12.50
N GLY A 111 -0.13 -1.93 -13.24
CA GLY A 111 1.19 -1.53 -12.79
C GLY A 111 1.90 -2.47 -11.82
N VAL A 112 1.26 -3.57 -11.36
CA VAL A 112 1.86 -4.51 -10.41
C VAL A 112 3.10 -5.17 -11.02
N ALA A 113 3.00 -5.68 -12.25
CA ALA A 113 4.15 -6.27 -12.91
C ALA A 113 5.31 -5.29 -13.11
N THR A 114 5.02 -4.05 -13.51
CA THR A 114 6.05 -3.01 -13.67
C THR A 114 6.69 -2.64 -12.33
N LEU A 115 5.89 -2.52 -11.26
CA LEU A 115 6.40 -2.25 -9.91
C LEU A 115 7.24 -3.41 -9.37
N ALA A 116 6.81 -4.65 -9.58
CA ALA A 116 7.53 -5.84 -9.18
C ALA A 116 8.91 -5.91 -9.86
N LYS A 117 8.95 -5.66 -11.18
CA LYS A 117 10.21 -5.56 -11.93
C LYS A 117 11.11 -4.43 -11.43
N LEU A 118 10.52 -3.27 -11.13
CA LEU A 118 11.27 -2.13 -10.61
C LEU A 118 11.92 -2.47 -9.27
N GLN A 119 11.14 -3.05 -8.35
CA GLN A 119 11.63 -3.49 -7.04
C GLN A 119 12.69 -4.60 -7.17
N ALA A 120 12.53 -5.52 -8.13
CA ALA A 120 13.53 -6.56 -8.39
C ALA A 120 14.85 -5.95 -8.89
N ALA A 121 14.79 -4.99 -9.82
CA ALA A 121 15.95 -4.26 -10.31
C ALA A 121 16.67 -3.51 -9.18
N ASP A 122 15.90 -2.80 -8.34
CA ASP A 122 16.41 -2.10 -7.16
C ASP A 122 17.06 -3.07 -6.15
N ALA A 123 16.50 -4.27 -5.98
CA ALA A 123 17.05 -5.30 -5.09
C ALA A 123 18.41 -5.82 -5.59
N TYR A 124 18.56 -6.09 -6.89
CA TYR A 124 19.86 -6.45 -7.47
C TYR A 124 20.88 -5.33 -7.31
N LEU A 125 20.51 -4.08 -7.60
CA LEU A 125 21.40 -2.93 -7.47
C LEU A 125 21.80 -2.69 -6.01
N ARG A 126 20.87 -2.90 -5.07
CA ARG A 126 21.14 -2.83 -3.63
C ARG A 126 22.15 -3.88 -3.19
N ALA A 127 21.99 -5.12 -3.63
CA ALA A 127 22.91 -6.20 -3.33
C ALA A 127 24.35 -5.86 -3.77
N VAL A 128 24.51 -5.26 -4.95
CA VAL A 128 25.81 -4.79 -5.45
C VAL A 128 26.39 -3.67 -4.58
N ARG A 129 25.57 -2.66 -4.23
CA ARG A 129 26.01 -1.54 -3.38
C ARG A 129 26.42 -1.97 -1.97
N VAL A 130 25.74 -2.98 -1.45
CA VAL A 130 25.96 -3.52 -0.10
C VAL A 130 27.09 -4.57 -0.10
N GLY A 131 27.40 -5.18 -1.25
CA GLY A 131 28.40 -6.23 -1.38
C GLY A 131 27.94 -7.58 -0.82
N ALA A 132 26.64 -7.80 -0.70
CA ALA A 132 26.06 -9.02 -0.15
C ALA A 132 24.81 -9.46 -0.91
N LYS A 133 24.53 -10.75 -0.91
CA LYS A 133 23.35 -11.34 -1.56
C LYS A 133 22.05 -10.86 -0.88
N PRO A 134 20.92 -10.79 -1.63
CA PRO A 134 19.62 -10.49 -1.04
C PRO A 134 19.30 -11.44 0.12
N GLY A 135 18.80 -10.89 1.23
CA GLY A 135 18.49 -11.64 2.44
C GLY A 135 19.67 -11.95 3.37
N ALA A 136 20.90 -11.55 3.04
CA ALA A 136 22.05 -11.74 3.92
C ALA A 136 21.85 -11.02 5.26
N THR A 137 22.19 -11.68 6.36
CA THR A 137 22.16 -11.09 7.71
C THR A 137 23.55 -10.72 8.17
N TYR A 138 23.61 -9.78 9.11
CA TYR A 138 24.86 -9.35 9.70
C TYR A 138 24.85 -9.57 11.21
N THR A 139 26.04 -9.72 11.76
CA THR A 139 26.30 -9.69 13.20
C THR A 139 26.12 -8.27 13.74
N PRO A 140 25.95 -8.09 15.05
CA PRO A 140 25.88 -6.75 15.67
C PRO A 140 27.08 -5.85 15.34
N ASP A 141 28.23 -6.45 15.03
CA ASP A 141 29.48 -5.76 14.68
C ASP A 141 29.53 -5.35 13.18
N GLY A 142 28.48 -5.64 12.41
CA GLY A 142 28.37 -5.27 10.99
C GLY A 142 29.06 -6.22 10.02
N ALA A 143 29.57 -7.37 10.48
CA ALA A 143 30.10 -8.42 9.61
C ALA A 143 28.96 -9.33 9.10
N LEU A 144 29.11 -9.93 7.94
CA LEU A 144 28.14 -10.92 7.46
C LEU A 144 28.08 -12.13 8.41
N SER A 145 26.87 -12.57 8.75
CA SER A 145 26.66 -13.77 9.56
C SER A 145 27.16 -15.03 8.87
N SER A 146 27.07 -15.07 7.54
CA SER A 146 27.62 -16.11 6.69
C SER A 146 28.58 -15.51 5.65
N PRO A 147 29.85 -15.94 5.60
CA PRO A 147 30.78 -15.51 4.56
C PRO A 147 30.33 -15.85 3.13
N ASP A 148 29.53 -16.91 2.96
CA ASP A 148 29.00 -17.33 1.65
C ASP A 148 27.95 -16.37 1.08
N ASP A 149 27.42 -15.47 1.91
CA ASP A 149 26.49 -14.42 1.51
C ASP A 149 27.21 -13.20 0.94
N ALA A 150 28.54 -13.13 1.03
CA ALA A 150 29.33 -12.10 0.37
C ALA A 150 29.19 -12.21 -1.15
N LEU A 151 29.05 -11.06 -1.82
CA LEU A 151 28.87 -11.02 -3.25
C LEU A 151 30.21 -11.17 -3.96
N LYS A 152 30.33 -12.17 -4.84
CA LYS A 152 31.56 -12.41 -5.61
C LYS A 152 31.60 -11.51 -6.86
N PRO A 153 32.78 -11.26 -7.47
CA PRO A 153 32.89 -10.42 -8.66
C PRO A 153 32.01 -10.89 -9.84
N GLU A 154 31.84 -12.20 -10.00
CA GLU A 154 30.98 -12.79 -11.02
C GLU A 154 29.50 -12.48 -10.74
N ASP A 155 29.09 -12.56 -9.47
CA ASP A 155 27.73 -12.23 -9.03
C ASP A 155 27.43 -10.74 -9.23
N VAL A 156 28.40 -9.85 -8.98
CA VAL A 156 28.26 -8.40 -9.21
C VAL A 156 27.91 -8.13 -10.67
N THR A 157 28.62 -8.76 -11.61
CA THR A 157 28.37 -8.57 -13.05
C THR A 157 26.97 -9.05 -13.42
N SER A 158 26.61 -10.27 -13.00
CA SER A 158 25.29 -10.86 -13.24
C SER A 158 24.16 -10.00 -12.65
N TYR A 159 24.33 -9.45 -11.45
CA TYR A 159 23.31 -8.65 -10.79
C TYR A 159 23.12 -7.31 -11.49
N LEU A 160 24.20 -6.67 -11.94
CA LEU A 160 24.11 -5.45 -12.73
C LEU A 160 23.46 -5.71 -14.11
N ASP A 161 23.72 -6.86 -14.74
CA ASP A 161 23.07 -7.25 -16.00
C ASP A 161 21.56 -7.47 -15.81
N ASN A 162 21.16 -8.16 -14.74
CA ASN A 162 19.75 -8.37 -14.42
C ASN A 162 19.04 -7.03 -14.09
N ALA A 163 19.69 -6.15 -13.33
CA ALA A 163 19.15 -4.82 -13.04
C ALA A 163 19.00 -3.98 -14.32
N ASP A 164 20.02 -3.93 -15.18
CA ASP A 164 19.98 -3.22 -16.47
C ASP A 164 18.81 -3.71 -17.34
N ALA A 165 18.68 -5.03 -17.51
CA ALA A 165 17.64 -5.64 -18.32
C ALA A 165 16.24 -5.25 -17.82
N LEU A 166 16.00 -5.34 -16.51
CA LEU A 166 14.70 -5.00 -15.91
C LEU A 166 14.37 -3.52 -16.04
N TYR A 167 15.32 -2.61 -15.77
CA TYR A 167 15.08 -1.18 -15.96
C TYR A 167 14.80 -0.82 -17.42
N ARG A 168 15.53 -1.42 -18.38
CA ARG A 168 15.25 -1.23 -19.81
C ARG A 168 13.87 -1.74 -20.18
N GLU A 169 13.49 -2.91 -19.67
CA GLU A 169 12.16 -3.47 -19.91
C GLU A 169 11.06 -2.54 -19.40
N ILE A 170 11.23 -1.94 -18.21
CA ILE A 170 10.29 -0.95 -17.67
C ILE A 170 10.14 0.25 -18.62
N LEU A 171 11.24 0.77 -19.17
CA LEU A 171 11.17 1.88 -20.12
C LEU A 171 10.48 1.50 -21.45
N THR A 172 10.59 0.25 -21.88
CA THR A 172 9.88 -0.22 -23.09
C THR A 172 8.38 -0.48 -22.85
N THR A 173 8.01 -0.91 -21.65
CA THR A 173 6.64 -1.36 -21.31
C THR A 173 5.78 -0.31 -20.63
N ALA A 174 6.40 0.68 -19.98
CA ALA A 174 5.70 1.83 -19.43
C ALA A 174 5.15 2.67 -20.59
N GLN A 175 3.87 2.47 -20.92
CA GLN A 175 3.13 3.34 -21.82
C GLN A 175 3.17 4.77 -21.28
N ALA A 176 3.03 5.76 -22.17
CA ALA A 176 3.08 7.20 -21.85
C ALA A 176 1.86 7.69 -21.03
N THR A 177 1.36 6.88 -20.09
CA THR A 177 0.34 7.27 -19.13
C THR A 177 1.01 7.95 -17.94
N GLN A 178 0.37 9.01 -17.44
CA GLN A 178 0.87 9.80 -16.32
C GLN A 178 1.15 8.95 -15.06
N GLY A 179 0.41 7.85 -14.87
CA GLY A 179 0.62 6.92 -13.75
C GLY A 179 1.89 6.07 -13.84
N GLN A 180 2.50 5.94 -15.02
CA GLN A 180 3.75 5.18 -15.23
C GLN A 180 4.98 6.08 -15.36
N LEU A 181 4.80 7.40 -15.43
CA LEU A 181 5.89 8.38 -15.53
C LEU A 181 6.89 8.25 -14.37
N LEU A 182 6.41 8.08 -13.13
CA LEU A 182 7.26 7.83 -11.97
C LEU A 182 8.09 6.54 -12.09
N MET A 183 7.55 5.49 -12.71
CA MET A 183 8.28 4.24 -12.92
C MET A 183 9.40 4.42 -13.94
N GLN A 184 9.15 5.21 -15.00
CA GLN A 184 10.18 5.56 -15.98
C GLN A 184 11.30 6.41 -15.37
N ILE A 185 10.94 7.40 -14.54
CA ILE A 185 11.90 8.25 -13.81
C ILE A 185 12.79 7.38 -12.92
N ASN A 186 12.20 6.47 -12.14
CA ASN A 186 12.97 5.55 -11.30
C ASN A 186 13.86 4.62 -12.14
N ALA A 187 13.36 4.08 -13.25
CA ALA A 187 14.14 3.23 -14.14
C ALA A 187 15.35 3.96 -14.75
N LEU A 188 15.20 5.23 -15.15
CA LEU A 188 16.33 6.03 -15.65
C LEU A 188 17.37 6.34 -14.58
N HIS A 189 16.95 6.63 -13.34
CA HIS A 189 17.87 6.72 -12.21
C HIS A 189 18.61 5.39 -11.96
N GLY A 190 17.89 4.28 -12.05
CA GLY A 190 18.42 2.93 -11.92
C GLY A 190 19.48 2.61 -12.97
N LEU A 191 19.19 2.85 -14.26
CA LEU A 191 20.14 2.64 -15.36
C LEU A 191 21.39 3.52 -15.22
N ALA A 192 21.21 4.77 -14.81
CA ALA A 192 22.35 5.65 -14.56
C ALA A 192 23.22 5.10 -13.42
N ALA A 193 22.62 4.62 -12.33
CA ALA A 193 23.34 4.01 -11.23
C ALA A 193 24.02 2.68 -11.61
N VAL A 194 23.40 1.84 -12.44
CA VAL A 194 24.04 0.64 -12.99
C VAL A 194 25.29 1.01 -13.81
N ALA A 195 25.17 2.04 -14.65
CA ALA A 195 26.29 2.54 -15.44
C ALA A 195 27.41 3.11 -14.56
N GLU A 196 27.08 3.87 -13.51
CA GLU A 196 28.05 4.33 -12.51
C GLU A 196 28.76 3.15 -11.80
N SER A 197 28.02 2.12 -11.39
CA SER A 197 28.60 0.91 -10.78
C SER A 197 29.53 0.14 -11.72
N ARG A 198 29.39 0.33 -13.04
CA ARG A 198 30.28 -0.24 -14.07
C ARG A 198 31.41 0.70 -14.47
N SER A 199 31.54 1.86 -13.84
CA SER A 199 32.45 2.94 -14.23
C SER A 199 32.25 3.43 -15.67
N LYS A 200 31.03 3.27 -16.22
CA LYS A 200 30.64 3.73 -17.56
C LYS A 200 29.98 5.11 -17.45
N PHE A 201 30.75 6.11 -17.07
CA PHE A 201 30.23 7.44 -16.73
C PHE A 201 29.56 8.17 -17.90
N ASP A 202 29.99 7.93 -19.14
CA ASP A 202 29.32 8.47 -20.33
C ASP A 202 27.89 7.90 -20.50
N GLU A 203 27.72 6.60 -20.25
CA GLU A 203 26.40 5.94 -20.28
C GLU A 203 25.52 6.45 -19.14
N ALA A 204 26.09 6.65 -17.94
CA ALA A 204 25.38 7.25 -16.81
C ALA A 204 24.88 8.66 -17.14
N LYS A 205 25.74 9.51 -17.72
CA LYS A 205 25.39 10.86 -18.16
C LYS A 205 24.29 10.86 -19.21
N ALA A 206 24.33 9.92 -20.16
CA ALA A 206 23.28 9.78 -21.18
C ALA A 206 21.92 9.43 -20.53
N ASN A 207 21.89 8.53 -19.55
CA ASN A 207 20.65 8.18 -18.85
C ASN A 207 20.10 9.34 -18.00
N TYR A 208 20.96 10.09 -17.31
CA TYR A 208 20.53 11.30 -16.59
C TYR A 208 20.01 12.39 -17.54
N THR A 209 20.59 12.52 -18.73
CA THR A 209 20.12 13.49 -19.74
C THR A 209 18.70 13.16 -20.20
N LYS A 210 18.42 11.88 -20.50
CA LYS A 210 17.07 11.41 -20.82
C LYS A 210 16.08 11.67 -19.68
N LEU A 211 16.52 11.53 -18.42
CA LEU A 211 15.69 11.81 -17.25
C LEU A 211 15.34 13.30 -17.14
N ILE A 212 16.31 14.17 -17.42
CA ILE A 212 16.08 15.62 -17.48
C ILE A 212 15.04 15.92 -18.55
N GLU A 213 15.22 15.42 -19.78
CA GLU A 213 14.27 15.62 -20.89
C GLU A 213 12.84 15.17 -20.52
N LEU A 214 12.71 14.08 -19.74
CA LEU A 214 11.44 13.55 -19.30
C LEU A 214 10.74 14.42 -18.22
N CYS A 215 11.50 15.15 -17.41
CA CYS A 215 11.00 15.81 -16.20
C CYS A 215 11.00 17.34 -16.27
N ASP A 216 11.81 17.94 -17.15
CA ASP A 216 12.05 19.38 -17.15
C ASP A 216 10.78 20.18 -17.45
N GLY A 217 10.52 21.22 -16.67
CA GLY A 217 9.30 22.03 -16.78
C GLY A 217 7.98 21.32 -16.40
N GLY A 218 8.04 20.06 -15.96
CA GLY A 218 6.88 19.27 -15.56
C GLY A 218 6.66 19.18 -14.03
N PRO A 219 5.67 18.39 -13.59
CA PRO A 219 5.38 18.18 -12.16
C PRO A 219 6.51 17.46 -11.39
N PHE A 220 7.48 16.89 -12.12
CA PHE A 220 8.61 16.14 -11.56
C PHE A 220 9.95 16.85 -11.77
N ALA A 221 9.97 18.17 -12.01
CA ALA A 221 11.18 18.95 -12.29
C ALA A 221 12.30 18.79 -11.23
N ALA A 222 11.95 18.51 -9.97
CA ALA A 222 12.92 18.22 -8.92
C ALA A 222 13.84 17.03 -9.25
N HIS A 223 13.35 16.02 -10.00
CA HIS A 223 14.17 14.91 -10.46
C HIS A 223 15.21 15.34 -11.51
N ALA A 224 14.85 16.28 -12.39
CA ALA A 224 15.79 16.88 -13.34
C ALA A 224 16.91 17.64 -12.61
N ASP A 225 16.59 18.36 -11.53
CA ASP A 225 17.61 19.06 -10.72
C ASP A 225 18.58 18.10 -10.05
N VAL A 226 18.08 16.97 -9.51
CA VAL A 226 18.94 15.93 -8.95
C VAL A 226 19.84 15.32 -10.03
N ALA A 227 19.30 15.03 -11.21
CA ALA A 227 20.09 14.50 -12.33
C ALA A 227 21.16 15.49 -12.81
N ARG A 228 20.85 16.79 -12.93
CA ARG A 228 21.84 17.84 -13.27
C ARG A 228 22.98 17.89 -12.26
N LYS A 229 22.67 17.87 -10.97
CA LYS A 229 23.67 17.82 -9.90
C LYS A 229 24.53 16.56 -9.97
N ARG A 230 23.92 15.41 -10.26
CA ARG A 230 24.64 14.15 -10.38
C ARG A 230 25.60 14.15 -11.57
N ILE A 231 25.17 14.62 -12.75
CA ILE A 231 26.01 14.81 -13.93
C ILE A 231 27.24 15.67 -13.58
N ALA A 232 27.04 16.80 -12.90
CA ALA A 232 28.14 17.70 -12.52
C ALA A 232 29.15 17.05 -11.55
N SER A 233 28.75 16.00 -10.82
CA SER A 233 29.61 15.26 -9.89
C SER A 233 30.29 14.03 -10.50
N LEU A 234 29.91 13.59 -11.71
CA LEU A 234 30.40 12.33 -12.30
C LEU A 234 31.92 12.32 -12.48
N ASP A 235 32.51 13.44 -12.91
CA ASP A 235 33.96 13.54 -13.11
C ASP A 235 34.75 13.32 -11.81
N GLY A 236 34.16 13.68 -10.66
CA GLY A 236 34.74 13.45 -9.34
C GLY A 236 34.68 11.99 -8.88
N LEU A 237 33.77 11.18 -9.44
CA LEU A 237 33.65 9.75 -9.09
C LEU A 237 34.70 8.88 -9.78
N VAL A 238 35.37 9.40 -10.81
CA VAL A 238 36.48 8.72 -11.49
C VAL A 238 37.68 8.52 -10.53
N VAL A 239 37.83 9.43 -9.56
CA VAL A 239 38.92 9.41 -8.57
C VAL A 239 38.33 9.12 -7.19
N LEU A 240 37.93 7.86 -6.95
CA LEU A 240 37.47 7.42 -5.63
C LEU A 240 38.67 7.31 -4.67
N PRO A 241 38.69 8.04 -3.55
CA PRO A 241 39.70 7.84 -2.53
C PRO A 241 39.54 6.44 -1.91
N THR A 242 40.66 5.74 -1.73
CA THR A 242 40.66 4.44 -1.04
C THR A 242 40.19 4.64 0.39
N LEU A 243 39.15 3.90 0.79
CA LEU A 243 38.73 3.87 2.19
C LEU A 243 39.80 3.14 3.01
N ALA A 244 40.25 3.76 4.09
CA ALA A 244 41.18 3.15 5.04
C ALA A 244 40.58 1.84 5.59
N ALA A 245 41.39 0.81 5.73
CA ALA A 245 40.94 -0.46 6.29
C ALA A 245 40.54 -0.26 7.76
N GLY A 246 39.58 -1.05 8.27
CA GLY A 246 39.14 -0.98 9.68
C GLY A 246 40.27 -1.10 10.70
N THR A 247 41.36 -1.78 10.32
CA THR A 247 42.59 -1.95 11.11
C THR A 247 43.48 -0.71 11.16
N GLU A 248 43.29 0.25 10.26
CA GLU A 248 44.04 1.50 10.18
C GLU A 248 43.44 2.59 11.08
N PHE A 249 42.21 2.37 11.55
CA PHE A 249 41.60 3.24 12.55
C PHE A 249 42.12 2.89 13.96
N PRO A 250 42.47 3.89 14.78
CA PRO A 250 42.85 3.65 16.17
C PRO A 250 41.67 3.02 16.92
N ARG A 251 41.89 1.85 17.53
CA ARG A 251 40.90 1.26 18.45
C ARG A 251 40.74 2.17 19.65
N ILE A 252 39.53 2.65 19.88
CA ILE A 252 39.18 3.36 21.11
C ILE A 252 39.04 2.30 22.21
N GLU A 253 40.04 2.22 23.09
CA GLU A 253 39.99 1.33 24.24
C GLU A 253 38.76 1.66 25.10
N GLY A 254 37.91 0.66 25.36
CA GLY A 254 36.71 0.80 26.20
C GLY A 254 35.37 0.68 25.49
N PHE A 255 35.33 0.65 24.15
CA PHE A 255 34.08 0.39 23.38
C PHE A 255 33.70 -1.10 23.30
N ASP A 256 34.64 -2.01 23.54
CA ASP A 256 34.39 -3.47 23.61
C ASP A 256 33.80 -3.92 24.95
N ARG A 257 33.58 -2.99 25.90
CA ARG A 257 32.86 -3.35 27.13
C ARG A 257 31.40 -3.55 26.75
N PRO A 258 30.80 -4.72 27.05
CA PRO A 258 29.36 -4.86 27.00
C PRO A 258 28.77 -3.69 27.77
N LEU A 259 27.83 -2.96 27.17
CA LEU A 259 27.00 -2.03 27.90
C LEU A 259 26.29 -2.86 28.96
N THR A 260 26.87 -2.93 30.16
CA THR A 260 26.20 -3.53 31.30
C THR A 260 24.94 -2.70 31.48
N PRO A 261 23.74 -3.31 31.39
CA PRO A 261 22.52 -2.57 31.68
C PRO A 261 22.72 -1.88 33.04
N PRO A 262 22.30 -0.62 33.19
CA PRO A 262 22.38 0.04 34.49
C PRO A 262 21.74 -0.89 35.51
N PRO A 263 22.35 -1.06 36.70
CA PRO A 263 21.82 -1.97 37.70
C PRO A 263 20.35 -1.63 37.90
N THR A 264 19.48 -2.61 37.69
CA THR A 264 18.06 -2.51 38.02
C THR A 264 18.02 -1.95 39.44
N PRO A 265 17.35 -0.81 39.70
CA PRO A 265 17.29 -0.28 41.04
C PRO A 265 16.78 -1.39 41.93
N SER A 266 17.63 -1.83 42.86
CA SER A 266 17.29 -2.80 43.87
C SER A 266 16.17 -2.16 44.67
N ASN A 267 14.94 -2.60 44.40
CA ASN A 267 13.80 -2.23 45.23
C ASN A 267 14.22 -2.61 46.66
N PRO A 268 14.22 -1.67 47.62
CA PRO A 268 14.66 -1.97 48.96
C PRO A 268 13.78 -3.10 49.50
N THR A 269 14.43 -4.19 49.91
CA THR A 269 13.81 -5.23 50.72
C THR A 269 13.06 -4.54 51.87
N PRO A 270 11.77 -4.83 52.10
CA PRO A 270 11.03 -4.24 53.20
C PRO A 270 11.77 -4.55 54.49
N THR A 271 12.35 -3.52 55.10
CA THR A 271 12.89 -3.60 56.45
C THR A 271 11.70 -3.67 57.38
N ASP A 272 11.65 -4.71 58.21
CA ASP A 272 10.67 -4.88 59.28
C ASP A 272 10.55 -3.59 60.11
N ALA A 273 9.52 -2.80 59.82
CA ALA A 273 9.08 -1.72 60.66
C ALA A 273 8.07 -2.30 61.68
N PRO A 274 8.20 -1.99 62.97
CA PRO A 274 7.32 -2.52 64.00
C PRO A 274 5.88 -2.08 63.75
N ALA A 275 4.97 -3.04 63.87
CA ALA A 275 3.54 -2.90 63.68
C ALA A 275 2.97 -1.76 64.55
N THR A 276 2.63 -0.64 63.92
CA THR A 276 1.62 0.27 64.44
C THR A 276 0.27 -0.22 63.95
N THR A 277 -0.52 -0.75 64.88
CA THR A 277 -1.91 -1.12 64.70
C THR A 277 -2.73 0.07 64.17
N PRO A 278 -3.43 -0.08 63.02
CA PRO A 278 -4.47 0.86 62.63
C PRO A 278 -5.69 0.70 63.53
N PRO A 279 -6.42 1.79 63.85
CA PRO A 279 -7.68 1.69 64.57
C PRO A 279 -8.73 0.98 63.70
N ALA A 280 -9.50 0.10 64.33
CA ALA A 280 -10.59 -0.66 63.72
C ALA A 280 -11.59 0.27 63.01
N THR A 281 -11.80 0.03 61.73
CA THR A 281 -12.96 0.55 60.99
C THR A 281 -13.88 -0.63 60.65
N PRO A 282 -15.21 -0.50 60.78
CA PRO A 282 -16.12 -1.64 60.78
C PRO A 282 -16.29 -2.29 59.40
N ASP A 283 -16.39 -3.61 59.48
CA ASP A 283 -16.91 -4.61 58.56
C ASP A 283 -17.73 -4.09 57.35
N ALA A 284 -17.20 -4.29 56.15
CA ALA A 284 -17.97 -4.35 54.92
C ALA A 284 -17.45 -5.54 54.09
N ALA A 285 -18.26 -6.58 54.04
CA ALA A 285 -18.00 -7.85 53.39
C ALA A 285 -17.56 -7.69 51.92
N VAL A 286 -16.49 -8.39 51.59
CA VAL A 286 -16.02 -8.63 50.22
C VAL A 286 -16.94 -9.68 49.57
N PRO A 287 -17.62 -9.40 48.43
CA PRO A 287 -18.11 -10.47 47.57
C PRO A 287 -16.98 -11.00 46.70
N ALA A 288 -16.96 -12.32 46.53
CA ALA A 288 -16.01 -13.10 45.76
C ALA A 288 -15.89 -12.65 44.28
N PRO A 289 -14.74 -12.89 43.61
CA PRO A 289 -14.51 -12.48 42.23
C PRO A 289 -15.42 -13.25 41.26
N GLY A 290 -16.39 -12.53 40.70
CA GLY A 290 -17.30 -12.99 39.66
C GLY A 290 -16.60 -13.11 38.30
N ALA A 291 -17.13 -14.05 37.52
CA ALA A 291 -16.70 -14.46 36.20
C ALA A 291 -16.49 -13.33 35.18
N ALA A 292 -15.62 -13.62 34.22
CA ALA A 292 -15.33 -12.79 33.05
C ALA A 292 -16.60 -12.29 32.36
N PRO A 293 -16.69 -10.99 32.01
CA PRO A 293 -17.83 -10.47 31.26
C PRO A 293 -17.81 -11.01 29.82
N ALA A 294 -18.95 -11.53 29.39
CA ALA A 294 -19.25 -11.90 28.01
C ALA A 294 -19.14 -10.68 27.07
N PRO A 295 -18.79 -10.90 25.78
CA PRO A 295 -18.68 -9.82 24.81
C PRO A 295 -20.00 -9.09 24.61
N THR A 296 -19.94 -7.76 24.61
CA THR A 296 -21.06 -6.87 24.34
C THR A 296 -21.53 -7.07 22.88
N PRO A 297 -22.84 -7.22 22.62
CA PRO A 297 -23.35 -7.30 21.26
C PRO A 297 -23.18 -5.94 20.55
N VAL A 298 -22.59 -5.99 19.36
CA VAL A 298 -22.49 -4.87 18.42
C VAL A 298 -23.92 -4.44 18.03
N PRO A 299 -24.31 -3.16 18.17
CA PRO A 299 -25.61 -2.70 17.70
C PRO A 299 -25.72 -2.84 16.18
N ALA A 300 -26.87 -3.32 15.72
CA ALA A 300 -27.23 -3.46 14.32
C ALA A 300 -27.14 -2.11 13.58
N PRO A 301 -26.75 -2.11 12.29
CA PRO A 301 -26.69 -0.89 11.49
C PRO A 301 -28.08 -0.26 11.39
N SER A 302 -28.16 1.04 11.72
CA SER A 302 -29.37 1.83 11.54
C SER A 302 -29.65 2.02 10.06
N ASP A 303 -30.83 1.60 9.61
CA ASP A 303 -31.41 1.95 8.32
C ASP A 303 -31.73 3.45 8.31
N GLN A 304 -30.75 4.28 7.93
CA GLN A 304 -31.01 5.63 7.45
C GLN A 304 -31.13 5.60 5.91
N PRO A 305 -32.25 6.11 5.34
CA PRO A 305 -32.35 6.33 3.91
C PRO A 305 -31.31 7.38 3.50
N THR A 306 -30.30 6.97 2.73
CA THR A 306 -29.43 7.92 2.05
C THR A 306 -30.21 8.53 0.89
N THR A 307 -30.43 9.84 0.96
CA THR A 307 -30.88 10.62 -0.20
C THR A 307 -29.81 10.54 -1.29
N PRO A 308 -30.19 10.26 -2.55
CA PRO A 308 -29.23 10.22 -3.64
C PRO A 308 -28.64 11.61 -3.91
N PRO A 309 -27.35 11.71 -4.27
CA PRO A 309 -26.72 12.98 -4.61
C PRO A 309 -27.35 13.57 -5.88
N THR A 310 -27.71 14.84 -5.79
CA THR A 310 -28.20 15.66 -6.90
C THR A 310 -27.21 15.64 -8.06
N ALA A 311 -27.68 15.29 -9.26
CA ALA A 311 -26.89 15.29 -10.48
C ALA A 311 -26.35 16.71 -10.79
N PRO A 312 -25.08 16.86 -11.20
CA PRO A 312 -24.57 18.13 -11.69
C PRO A 312 -25.26 18.53 -13.00
N PRO A 313 -25.51 19.83 -13.23
CA PRO A 313 -26.17 20.32 -14.44
C PRO A 313 -25.35 19.98 -15.69
N ALA A 314 -26.07 19.55 -16.74
CA ALA A 314 -25.52 19.21 -18.03
C ALA A 314 -24.71 20.39 -18.61
N SER A 315 -23.49 20.09 -19.09
CA SER A 315 -22.71 21.05 -19.86
C SER A 315 -23.43 21.40 -21.16
N PRO A 316 -23.44 22.69 -21.56
CA PRO A 316 -24.05 23.13 -22.82
C PRO A 316 -23.34 22.52 -24.03
N ALA A 317 -24.13 22.17 -25.04
CA ALA A 317 -23.66 21.57 -26.29
C ALA A 317 -22.68 22.49 -27.04
N PRO A 318 -21.66 21.93 -27.71
CA PRO A 318 -20.74 22.71 -28.54
C PRO A 318 -21.47 23.28 -29.76
N THR A 319 -21.27 24.57 -29.99
CA THR A 319 -21.72 25.31 -31.17
C THR A 319 -20.98 24.78 -32.41
N PRO A 320 -21.66 24.57 -33.55
CA PRO A 320 -20.98 24.18 -34.78
C PRO A 320 -20.15 25.35 -35.33
N SER A 321 -18.84 25.11 -35.53
CA SER A 321 -17.94 26.03 -36.24
C SER A 321 -18.38 26.19 -37.70
N PRO A 322 -18.30 27.42 -38.26
CA PRO A 322 -18.66 27.67 -39.64
C PRO A 322 -17.60 27.14 -40.61
N ASP A 323 -18.10 26.48 -41.66
CA ASP A 323 -17.34 26.05 -42.83
C ASP A 323 -16.49 27.19 -43.41
N LYS A 324 -15.19 26.91 -43.62
CA LYS A 324 -14.33 27.71 -44.48
C LYS A 324 -14.57 27.31 -45.94
N LYS A 325 -15.09 28.27 -46.71
CA LYS A 325 -14.82 28.35 -48.15
C LYS A 325 -13.39 28.84 -48.38
#